data_AF-A0A256H928-F1
#
_entry.id   AF-A0A256H928-F1
#
_cell.length_a   1.000
_cell.length_b   1.000
_cell.length_c   1.000
_cell.angle_alpha   90.00
_cell.angle_beta   90.00
_cell.angle_gamma   90.00
#
_symmetry.space_group_name_H-M   'P 1'
#
loop_
_entity.id
_entity.type
_entity.pdbx_description
1 polymer ?
#
loop_
_entity_poly.entity_id
_entity_poly.type
_entity_poly.pdbx_seq_one_letter_code
_entity_poly.pdbx_strand_id
1 'polypeptide(L)'
;MPLTEADMRVLLPHDVLLLDVLDEVGPAPFRDVYVRVKVLLSETAVRERLWVLMGLDRLVAGRDEQLVDQDAKTGAWGFPEDVDESARGYVPGDRALALQRAEDELVRRALDRGCDRELVASVFGVTRRNTFHKQYRATAYAFPLDEFDRGGRPAGSDDEVSEGEDGVPVWNDGAVPDGDLGRVETWGGEPDEMYGDVSELLNGDGSM
;
A
#
# COMPACT_ATOMS: atom_id res chain seq x y z
N MET A 1 -16.28 -16.45 6.02
CA MET A 1 -17.49 -15.75 5.52
C MET A 1 -17.78 -16.16 4.05
N PRO A 2 -19.03 -16.36 3.59
CA PRO A 2 -19.28 -16.76 2.20
C PRO A 2 -19.08 -15.61 1.19
N LEU A 3 -18.61 -15.98 -0.02
CA LEU A 3 -18.55 -15.08 -1.18
C LEU A 3 -19.94 -14.90 -1.80
N THR A 4 -20.27 -13.67 -2.17
CA THR A 4 -21.52 -13.29 -2.85
C THR A 4 -21.30 -13.17 -4.36
N GLU A 5 -22.40 -13.15 -5.13
CA GLU A 5 -22.31 -12.89 -6.57
C GLU A 5 -21.72 -11.51 -6.88
N ALA A 6 -21.94 -10.51 -6.01
CA ALA A 6 -21.40 -9.17 -6.17
C ALA A 6 -19.87 -9.17 -6.03
N ASP A 7 -19.32 -9.96 -5.10
CA ASP A 7 -17.87 -10.14 -4.95
C ASP A 7 -17.27 -10.76 -6.20
N MET A 8 -17.91 -11.80 -6.74
CA MET A 8 -17.42 -12.52 -7.91
C MET A 8 -17.39 -11.69 -9.20
N ARG A 9 -18.01 -10.50 -9.23
CA ARG A 9 -17.88 -9.54 -10.34
C ARG A 9 -16.60 -8.71 -10.28
N VAL A 10 -15.98 -8.62 -9.10
CA VAL A 10 -14.73 -7.87 -8.87
C VAL A 10 -13.54 -8.82 -8.71
N LEU A 11 -13.76 -9.98 -8.09
CA LEU A 11 -12.73 -10.96 -7.83
C LEU A 11 -12.31 -11.71 -9.11
N LEU A 12 -11.01 -11.94 -9.22
CA LEU A 12 -10.36 -12.79 -10.20
C LEU A 12 -10.24 -14.23 -9.67
N PRO A 13 -10.06 -15.24 -10.54
CA PRO A 13 -9.81 -16.61 -10.10
C PRO A 13 -8.63 -16.73 -9.11
N HIS A 14 -7.61 -15.89 -9.26
CA HIS A 14 -6.46 -15.88 -8.37
C HIS A 14 -6.77 -15.36 -6.95
N ASP A 15 -7.84 -14.58 -6.76
CA ASP A 15 -8.23 -14.15 -5.41
C ASP A 15 -8.81 -15.32 -4.62
N VAL A 16 -9.62 -16.15 -5.27
CA VAL A 16 -10.14 -17.37 -4.67
C VAL A 16 -8.98 -18.29 -4.28
N LEU A 17 -7.98 -18.43 -5.16
CA LEU A 17 -6.76 -19.18 -4.82
C LEU A 17 -6.02 -18.60 -3.61
N LEU A 18 -5.95 -17.27 -3.47
CA LEU A 18 -5.32 -16.65 -2.30
C LEU A 18 -6.12 -16.89 -1.01
N LEU A 19 -7.46 -16.87 -1.10
CA LEU A 19 -8.33 -17.21 0.04
C LEU A 19 -8.13 -18.68 0.45
N ASP A 20 -8.06 -19.60 -0.52
CA ASP A 20 -7.80 -21.02 -0.27
C ASP A 20 -6.42 -21.23 0.37
N VAL A 21 -5.40 -20.49 -0.08
CA VAL A 21 -4.06 -20.54 0.53
C VAL A 21 -4.10 -20.06 1.98
N LEU A 22 -4.77 -18.95 2.27
CA LEU A 22 -4.88 -18.40 3.62
C LEU A 22 -5.69 -19.33 4.55
N ASP A 23 -6.72 -20.00 4.03
CA ASP A 23 -7.47 -21.04 4.76
C ASP A 23 -6.60 -22.26 5.10
N GLU A 24 -5.70 -22.66 4.19
CA GLU A 24 -4.80 -23.78 4.43
C GLU A 24 -3.68 -23.46 5.43
N VAL A 25 -3.08 -22.27 5.35
CA VAL A 25 -1.88 -21.94 6.12
C VAL A 25 -2.14 -21.12 7.38
N GLY A 26 -3.33 -20.52 7.51
CA GLY A 26 -3.64 -19.52 8.52
C GLY A 26 -2.89 -18.19 8.28
N PRO A 27 -2.88 -17.28 9.28
CA PRO A 27 -2.14 -16.03 9.19
C PRO A 27 -0.67 -16.25 8.87
N ALA A 28 -0.21 -15.69 7.77
CA ALA A 28 1.14 -15.94 7.27
C ALA A 28 1.83 -14.66 6.76
N PRO A 29 3.14 -14.51 6.93
CA PRO A 29 3.90 -13.44 6.30
C PRO A 29 3.69 -13.43 4.78
N PHE A 30 3.74 -12.25 4.17
CA PHE A 30 3.57 -12.08 2.72
C PHE A 30 4.42 -13.08 1.89
N ARG A 31 5.67 -13.30 2.28
CA ARG A 31 6.58 -14.19 1.56
C ARG A 31 6.07 -15.63 1.50
N ASP A 32 5.45 -16.11 2.57
CA ASP A 32 4.96 -17.48 2.66
C ASP A 32 3.71 -17.67 1.80
N VAL A 33 2.82 -16.68 1.79
CA VAL A 33 1.68 -16.60 0.85
C VAL A 33 2.20 -16.57 -0.59
N TYR A 34 3.15 -15.69 -0.91
CA TYR A 34 3.73 -15.56 -2.25
C TYR A 34 4.34 -16.86 -2.76
N VAL A 35 5.10 -17.58 -1.92
CA VAL A 35 5.74 -18.85 -2.33
C VAL A 35 4.72 -19.90 -2.79
N ARG A 36 3.50 -19.89 -2.25
CA ARG A 36 2.43 -20.82 -2.66
C ARG A 36 1.86 -20.50 -4.04
N VAL A 37 1.85 -19.24 -4.46
CA VAL A 37 1.20 -18.77 -5.70
C VAL A 37 2.16 -18.25 -6.76
N LYS A 38 3.47 -18.19 -6.48
CA LYS A 38 4.51 -17.58 -7.34
C LYS A 38 4.60 -18.19 -8.74
N VAL A 39 4.09 -19.40 -8.95
CA VAL A 39 4.05 -20.05 -10.28
C VAL A 39 2.96 -19.46 -11.18
N LEU A 40 1.99 -18.75 -10.60
CA LEU A 40 0.86 -18.13 -11.31
C LEU A 40 0.94 -16.61 -11.30
N LEU A 41 1.44 -16.02 -10.21
CA LEU A 41 1.45 -14.58 -9.99
C LEU A 41 2.86 -14.06 -9.68
N SER A 42 3.17 -12.87 -10.20
CA SER A 42 4.34 -12.11 -9.75
C SER A 42 4.13 -11.61 -8.32
N GLU A 43 5.22 -11.26 -7.64
CA GLU A 43 5.17 -10.69 -6.30
C GLU A 43 4.26 -9.45 -6.23
N THR A 44 4.38 -8.56 -7.22
CA THR A 44 3.53 -7.36 -7.34
C THR A 44 2.06 -7.71 -7.48
N ALA A 45 1.72 -8.69 -8.31
CA ALA A 45 0.34 -9.09 -8.49
C ALA A 45 -0.24 -9.66 -7.19
N VAL A 46 0.51 -10.45 -6.41
CA VAL A 46 0.02 -10.98 -5.12
C VAL A 46 -0.30 -9.87 -4.14
N ARG A 47 0.57 -8.86 -3.98
CA ARG A 47 0.28 -7.73 -3.09
C ARG A 47 -0.95 -6.95 -3.52
N GLU A 48 -1.08 -6.67 -4.82
CA GLU A 48 -2.25 -6.01 -5.36
C GLU A 48 -3.53 -6.80 -5.07
N ARG A 49 -3.51 -8.12 -5.25
CA ARG A 49 -4.67 -8.97 -4.95
C ARG A 49 -5.00 -8.98 -3.47
N LEU A 50 -4.00 -9.05 -2.58
CA LEU A 50 -4.22 -8.96 -1.13
C LEU A 50 -4.84 -7.62 -0.71
N TRP A 51 -4.41 -6.50 -1.30
CA TRP A 51 -5.05 -5.21 -1.08
C TRP A 51 -6.48 -5.15 -1.60
N VAL A 52 -6.78 -5.77 -2.75
CA VAL A 52 -8.15 -5.87 -3.26
C VAL A 52 -9.03 -6.69 -2.31
N LEU A 53 -8.54 -7.83 -1.82
CA LEU A 53 -9.25 -8.70 -0.88
C LEU A 53 -9.53 -8.00 0.45
N MET A 54 -8.54 -7.29 0.98
CA MET A 54 -8.71 -6.46 2.17
C MET A 54 -9.69 -5.31 1.88
N GLY A 55 -9.52 -4.58 0.78
CA GLY A 55 -10.35 -3.43 0.38
C GLY A 55 -11.75 -3.74 -0.13
N LEU A 56 -12.16 -5.01 -0.22
CA LEU A 56 -13.30 -5.41 -1.06
C LEU A 56 -14.63 -4.79 -0.64
N ASP A 57 -14.87 -4.63 0.66
CA ASP A 57 -16.04 -3.96 1.26
C ASP A 57 -16.24 -2.53 0.78
N ARG A 58 -15.16 -1.84 0.43
CA ARG A 58 -15.21 -0.49 -0.12
C ARG A 58 -15.33 -0.45 -1.64
N LEU A 59 -15.13 -1.59 -2.30
CA LEU A 59 -15.23 -1.74 -3.75
C LEU A 59 -16.58 -2.31 -4.20
N VAL A 60 -17.22 -3.12 -3.34
CA VAL A 60 -18.46 -3.85 -3.64
C VAL A 60 -19.60 -3.32 -2.76
N ALA A 61 -20.60 -2.70 -3.40
CA ALA A 61 -21.79 -2.26 -2.69
C ALA A 61 -22.51 -3.45 -2.01
N GLY A 62 -22.75 -3.34 -0.70
CA GLY A 62 -23.43 -4.36 0.10
C GLY A 62 -22.52 -5.41 0.73
N ARG A 63 -21.19 -5.29 0.58
CA ARG A 63 -20.22 -6.00 1.43
C ARG A 63 -19.83 -5.07 2.57
N ASP A 64 -20.13 -5.49 3.80
CA ASP A 64 -19.87 -4.69 5.01
C ASP A 64 -18.50 -4.98 5.67
N GLU A 65 -17.89 -6.11 5.33
CA GLU A 65 -16.65 -6.59 5.95
C GLU A 65 -15.63 -7.02 4.89
N GLN A 66 -14.35 -6.78 5.20
CA GLN A 66 -13.23 -7.24 4.39
C GLN A 66 -13.12 -8.77 4.40
N LEU A 67 -12.55 -9.34 3.34
CA LEU A 67 -12.32 -10.80 3.25
C LEU A 67 -11.00 -11.23 3.85
N VAL A 68 -10.00 -10.36 3.82
CA VAL A 68 -8.65 -10.60 4.30
C VAL A 68 -8.23 -9.39 5.11
N ASP A 69 -7.39 -9.60 6.10
CA ASP A 69 -6.73 -8.52 6.84
C ASP A 69 -5.22 -8.75 6.87
N GLN A 70 -4.51 -7.69 7.23
CA GLN A 70 -3.11 -7.76 7.59
C GLN A 70 -2.95 -7.37 9.04
N ASP A 71 -2.18 -8.14 9.79
CA ASP A 71 -1.81 -7.78 11.16
C ASP A 71 -0.82 -6.61 11.18
N ALA A 72 -1.14 -5.56 11.91
CA ALA A 72 -0.41 -4.31 12.00
C ALA A 72 0.99 -4.46 12.61
N LYS A 73 1.19 -5.48 13.47
CA LYS A 73 2.45 -5.70 14.20
C LYS A 73 3.38 -6.65 13.47
N THR A 74 2.84 -7.76 12.98
CA THR A 74 3.61 -8.85 12.36
C THR A 74 3.68 -8.72 10.85
N GLY A 75 2.73 -8.00 10.22
CA GLY A 75 2.59 -7.92 8.78
C GLY A 75 2.04 -9.21 8.14
N ALA A 76 1.60 -10.18 8.95
CA ALA A 76 0.99 -11.41 8.49
C ALA A 76 -0.38 -11.12 7.86
N TRP A 77 -0.71 -11.85 6.80
CA TRP A 77 -2.00 -11.80 6.11
C TRP A 77 -2.83 -12.99 6.51
N GLY A 78 -4.12 -12.79 6.77
CA GLY A 78 -5.04 -13.85 7.20
C GLY A 78 -6.49 -13.40 7.10
N PHE A 79 -7.42 -14.24 7.56
CA PHE A 79 -8.81 -13.79 7.72
C PHE A 79 -8.93 -12.82 8.91
N PRO A 80 -9.91 -11.90 8.89
CA PRO A 80 -10.07 -10.91 9.96
C PRO A 80 -10.20 -11.52 11.36
N GLU A 81 -10.83 -12.69 11.47
CA GLU A 81 -10.97 -13.44 12.73
C GLU A 81 -9.66 -14.01 13.28
N ASP A 82 -8.65 -14.18 12.43
CA ASP A 82 -7.35 -14.76 12.78
C ASP A 82 -6.25 -13.70 12.97
N VAL A 83 -6.58 -12.42 12.77
CA VAL A 83 -5.66 -11.29 12.93
C VAL A 83 -5.89 -10.60 14.28
N ASP A 84 -4.82 -10.42 15.04
CA ASP A 84 -4.89 -9.82 16.38
C ASP A 84 -5.13 -8.30 16.34
N GLU A 85 -4.39 -7.59 15.49
CA GLU A 85 -4.51 -6.14 15.35
C GLU A 85 -4.56 -5.75 13.88
N SER A 86 -5.73 -5.31 13.41
CA SER A 86 -5.91 -4.91 12.02
C SER A 86 -4.98 -3.77 11.60
N ALA A 87 -4.33 -3.91 10.45
CA ALA A 87 -3.59 -2.83 9.80
C ALA A 87 -4.52 -1.79 9.16
N ARG A 88 -5.82 -2.10 9.00
CA ARG A 88 -6.84 -1.16 8.52
C ARG A 88 -7.17 -0.13 9.60
N GLY A 89 -7.21 1.14 9.20
CA GLY A 89 -7.42 2.25 10.12
C GLY A 89 -6.24 2.49 11.07
N TYR A 90 -5.22 1.61 11.07
CA TYR A 90 -4.06 1.75 11.93
C TYR A 90 -3.07 2.78 11.39
N VAL A 91 -2.61 3.66 12.27
CA VAL A 91 -1.55 4.64 12.00
C VAL A 91 -0.19 4.02 12.36
N PRO A 92 0.69 3.77 11.37
CA PRO A 92 2.02 3.22 11.64
C PRO A 92 2.85 4.13 12.55
N GLY A 93 3.59 3.54 13.49
CA GLY A 93 4.59 4.27 14.27
C GLY A 93 5.83 4.66 13.44
N ASP A 94 6.08 3.95 12.33
CA ASP A 94 7.10 4.33 11.36
C ASP A 94 6.63 5.53 10.52
N ARG A 95 7.41 6.61 10.54
CA ARG A 95 7.04 7.88 9.91
C ARG A 95 6.95 7.78 8.39
N ALA A 96 7.84 7.02 7.75
CA ALA A 96 7.85 6.89 6.30
C ALA A 96 6.63 6.10 5.81
N LEU A 97 6.30 5.01 6.50
CA LEU A 97 5.10 4.21 6.21
C LEU A 97 3.82 5.00 6.50
N ALA A 98 3.77 5.76 7.58
CA ALA A 98 2.62 6.63 7.87
C ALA A 98 2.42 7.70 6.77
N LEU A 99 3.51 8.34 6.32
CA LEU A 99 3.46 9.29 5.21
C LEU A 99 2.98 8.64 3.91
N GLN A 100 3.50 7.44 3.59
CA GLN A 100 3.05 6.68 2.42
C GLN A 100 1.54 6.40 2.47
N ARG A 101 1.03 5.91 3.60
CA ARG A 101 -0.41 5.63 3.77
C ARG A 101 -1.26 6.89 3.68
N ALA A 102 -0.78 8.02 4.21
CA ALA A 102 -1.45 9.31 4.10
C ALA A 102 -1.51 9.80 2.64
N GLU A 103 -0.41 9.73 1.90
CA GLU A 103 -0.36 10.08 0.48
C GLU A 103 -1.29 9.22 -0.37
N ASP A 104 -1.30 7.91 -0.13
CA ASP A 104 -2.16 6.99 -0.86
C ASP A 104 -3.64 7.32 -0.62
N GLU A 105 -4.00 7.61 0.63
CA GLU A 105 -5.36 8.02 0.99
C GLU A 105 -5.74 9.36 0.34
N LEU A 106 -4.83 10.32 0.26
CA LEU A 106 -5.06 11.57 -0.48
C LEU A 106 -5.29 11.31 -1.98
N VAL A 107 -4.51 10.41 -2.60
CA VAL A 107 -4.72 9.98 -3.98
C VAL A 107 -6.10 9.34 -4.16
N ARG A 108 -6.48 8.41 -3.28
CA ARG A 108 -7.80 7.76 -3.31
C ARG A 108 -8.93 8.77 -3.19
N ARG A 109 -8.88 9.66 -2.19
CA ARG A 109 -9.90 10.70 -1.97
C ARG A 109 -9.99 11.70 -3.13
N ALA A 110 -8.88 12.03 -3.80
CA ALA A 110 -8.92 12.88 -4.99
C ALA A 110 -9.65 12.19 -6.14
N LEU A 111 -9.34 10.92 -6.40
CA LEU A 111 -9.99 10.12 -7.44
C LEU A 111 -11.49 9.92 -7.15
N ASP A 112 -11.87 9.67 -5.90
CA ASP A 112 -13.27 9.52 -5.49
C ASP A 112 -14.09 10.82 -5.66
N ARG A 113 -13.43 11.98 -5.55
CA ARG A 113 -14.03 13.29 -5.85
C ARG A 113 -14.11 13.59 -7.34
N GLY A 114 -13.72 12.64 -8.20
CA GLY A 114 -13.76 12.78 -9.65
C GLY A 114 -12.59 13.57 -10.24
N CYS A 115 -11.50 13.78 -9.49
CA CYS A 115 -10.29 14.37 -10.07
C CYS A 115 -9.72 13.45 -11.16
N ASP A 116 -9.28 14.06 -12.25
CA ASP A 116 -8.65 13.32 -13.35
C ASP A 116 -7.37 12.61 -12.88
N ARG A 117 -7.18 11.39 -13.36
CA ARG A 117 -6.09 10.53 -12.89
C ARG A 117 -4.71 10.98 -13.40
N GLU A 118 -4.63 11.58 -14.59
CA GLU A 118 -3.37 12.16 -15.07
C GLU A 118 -2.99 13.37 -14.23
N LEU A 119 -3.97 14.22 -13.90
CA LEU A 119 -3.76 15.35 -13.01
C LEU A 119 -3.28 14.88 -11.63
N VAL A 120 -3.94 13.89 -11.03
CA VAL A 120 -3.53 13.31 -9.74
C VAL A 120 -2.11 12.74 -9.85
N ALA A 121 -1.80 11.99 -10.89
CA ALA A 121 -0.45 11.46 -11.11
C ALA A 121 0.61 12.57 -11.16
N SER A 122 0.33 13.64 -11.91
CA SER A 122 1.21 14.80 -12.01
C SER A 122 1.41 15.53 -10.68
N VAL A 123 0.35 15.74 -9.89
CA VAL A 123 0.43 16.47 -8.60
C VAL A 123 1.25 15.69 -7.59
N PHE A 124 1.08 14.37 -7.54
CA PHE A 124 1.81 13.51 -6.60
C PHE A 124 3.17 13.05 -7.14
N GLY A 125 3.60 13.52 -8.31
CA GLY A 125 4.89 13.16 -8.89
C GLY A 125 5.04 11.67 -9.20
N VAL A 126 3.94 10.97 -9.51
CA VAL A 126 3.93 9.54 -9.81
C VAL A 126 3.47 9.27 -11.24
N THR A 127 3.73 8.06 -11.74
CA THR A 127 3.15 7.63 -13.01
C THR A 127 1.64 7.40 -12.84
N ARG A 128 0.90 7.56 -13.94
CA ARG A 128 -0.52 7.18 -13.99
C ARG A 128 -0.76 5.76 -13.49
N ARG A 129 0.11 4.80 -13.85
CA ARG A 129 0.02 3.41 -13.41
C ARG A 129 0.08 3.30 -11.88
N ASN A 130 1.00 4.00 -11.24
CA ASN A 130 1.17 3.96 -9.79
C ASN A 130 -0.06 4.44 -9.03
N THR A 131 -0.87 5.34 -9.61
CA THR A 131 -2.11 5.80 -8.95
C THR A 131 -3.12 4.67 -8.72
N PHE A 132 -3.12 3.60 -9.52
CA PHE A 132 -3.96 2.43 -9.28
C PHE A 132 -3.50 1.67 -8.04
N HIS A 133 -2.19 1.47 -7.89
CA HIS A 133 -1.64 0.79 -6.72
C HIS A 133 -1.89 1.59 -5.44
N LYS A 134 -1.70 2.92 -5.52
CA LYS A 134 -2.02 3.83 -4.41
C LYS A 134 -3.51 3.74 -4.05
N GLN A 135 -4.40 3.72 -5.03
CA GLN A 135 -5.84 3.60 -4.76
C GLN A 135 -6.22 2.27 -4.10
N TYR A 136 -5.73 1.13 -4.59
CA TYR A 136 -6.03 -0.17 -3.98
C TYR A 136 -5.46 -0.27 -2.56
N ARG A 137 -4.20 0.13 -2.37
CA ARG A 137 -3.55 0.12 -1.04
C ARG A 137 -4.23 1.07 -0.06
N ALA A 138 -4.63 2.26 -0.50
CA ALA A 138 -5.41 3.19 0.32
C ALA A 138 -6.77 2.61 0.69
N THR A 139 -7.45 1.94 -0.24
CA THR A 139 -8.75 1.30 0.02
C THR A 139 -8.60 0.17 1.05
N ALA A 140 -7.52 -0.59 0.96
CA ALA A 140 -7.17 -1.68 1.88
C ALA A 140 -6.90 -1.17 3.30
N TYR A 141 -5.99 -0.19 3.45
CA TYR A 141 -5.58 0.31 4.75
C TYR A 141 -6.52 1.37 5.33
N ALA A 142 -7.27 2.10 4.52
CA ALA A 142 -8.13 3.22 4.91
C ALA A 142 -7.54 4.08 6.03
N PHE A 143 -6.41 4.71 5.71
CA PHE A 143 -5.70 5.54 6.67
C PHE A 143 -6.60 6.67 7.18
N PRO A 144 -6.67 6.89 8.51
CA PRO A 144 -7.68 7.76 9.11
C PRO A 144 -7.27 9.24 9.05
N LEU A 145 -7.17 9.84 7.86
CA LEU A 145 -6.78 11.25 7.70
C LEU A 145 -7.65 12.22 8.53
N ASP A 146 -8.94 11.91 8.70
CA ASP A 146 -9.89 12.78 9.43
C ASP A 146 -9.61 12.85 10.94
N GLU A 147 -8.77 11.95 11.49
CA GLU A 147 -8.31 12.04 12.88
C GLU A 147 -7.26 13.13 13.08
N PHE A 148 -6.50 13.45 12.04
CA PHE A 148 -5.47 14.49 12.07
C PHE A 148 -6.02 15.89 11.78
N ASP A 149 -7.13 15.98 11.03
CA ASP A 149 -7.78 17.25 10.69
C ASP A 149 -8.45 17.95 11.90
N ARG A 150 -8.59 17.26 13.03
CA ARG A 150 -9.15 17.85 14.27
C ARG A 150 -8.13 18.69 15.06
N GLY A 151 -6.87 18.73 14.63
CA GLY A 151 -5.73 19.30 15.35
C GLY A 151 -5.18 20.60 14.76
N GLY A 152 -6.04 21.51 14.28
CA GLY A 152 -5.61 22.89 14.08
C GLY A 152 -4.87 23.38 15.33
N ARG A 153 -3.69 23.99 15.14
CA ARG A 153 -2.86 24.62 16.18
C ARG A 153 -3.78 25.18 17.28
N PRO A 154 -3.63 24.80 18.57
CA PRO A 154 -4.42 25.45 19.61
C PRO A 154 -4.21 26.95 19.45
N ALA A 155 -5.29 27.72 19.41
CA ALA A 155 -5.22 29.15 19.58
C ALA A 155 -4.67 29.38 20.99
N GLY A 156 -3.34 29.35 21.10
CA GLY A 156 -2.63 29.83 22.27
C GLY A 156 -3.05 31.28 22.43
N SER A 157 -3.65 31.54 23.59
CA SER A 157 -4.01 32.84 24.11
C SER A 157 -3.01 33.92 23.71
N ASP A 158 -3.53 35.08 23.34
CA ASP A 158 -2.81 36.35 23.21
C ASP A 158 -1.86 36.53 24.41
N ASP A 159 -0.56 36.36 24.18
CA ASP A 159 0.49 36.90 25.03
C ASP A 159 1.57 37.51 24.14
N GLU A 160 1.53 38.84 24.11
CA GLU A 160 2.55 39.83 23.75
C GLU A 160 3.29 39.69 22.41
N VAL A 161 2.86 40.55 21.48
CA VAL A 161 3.61 40.94 20.29
C VAL A 161 4.89 41.66 20.73
N SER A 162 6.04 41.00 20.62
CA SER A 162 7.34 41.68 20.53
C SER A 162 7.65 41.92 19.06
N GLU A 163 7.61 43.18 18.64
CA GLU A 163 8.11 43.61 17.33
C GLU A 163 9.58 43.20 17.16
N GLY A 164 9.87 42.45 16.09
CA GLY A 164 11.20 41.96 15.77
C GLY A 164 11.27 41.53 14.30
N GLU A 165 11.53 42.52 13.46
CA GLU A 165 12.13 42.50 12.11
C GLU A 165 11.70 41.44 11.07
N ASP A 166 11.23 41.96 9.92
CA ASP A 166 10.90 41.26 8.69
C ASP A 166 12.00 40.29 8.22
N GLY A 167 11.83 39.00 8.53
CA GLY A 167 12.55 37.91 7.91
C GLY A 167 11.66 37.20 6.90
N VAL A 168 11.77 37.54 5.61
CA VAL A 168 11.19 36.72 4.54
C VAL A 168 11.79 35.31 4.66
N PRO A 169 10.99 34.22 4.68
CA PRO A 169 11.55 32.88 4.62
C PRO A 169 12.17 32.72 3.24
N VAL A 170 13.51 32.69 3.18
CA VAL A 170 14.24 32.27 1.99
C VAL A 170 13.92 30.80 1.79
N TRP A 171 13.06 30.49 0.81
CA TRP A 171 12.95 29.15 0.28
C TRP A 171 14.30 28.84 -0.37
N ASN A 172 15.12 28.08 0.35
CA ASN A 172 16.37 27.60 -0.20
C ASN A 172 16.00 26.59 -1.29
N ASP A 173 16.25 26.94 -2.55
CA ASP A 173 16.16 26.09 -3.75
C ASP A 173 17.31 25.03 -3.74
N GLY A 174 17.48 24.39 -2.59
CA GLY A 174 18.43 23.32 -2.37
C GLY A 174 17.82 22.03 -2.90
N ALA A 175 18.45 21.47 -3.93
CA ALA A 175 18.17 20.15 -4.48
C ALA A 175 17.75 19.18 -3.37
N VAL A 176 16.55 18.60 -3.52
CA VAL A 176 16.06 17.52 -2.65
C VAL A 176 17.15 16.46 -2.63
N PRO A 177 17.83 16.23 -1.50
CA PRO A 177 18.77 15.13 -1.42
C PRO A 177 17.96 13.87 -1.62
N ASP A 178 18.43 13.00 -2.51
CA ASP A 178 17.95 11.62 -2.70
C ASP A 178 18.28 10.83 -1.42
N GLY A 179 17.56 11.19 -0.36
CA GLY A 179 17.76 10.73 1.00
C GLY A 179 16.82 9.58 1.23
N ASP A 180 17.36 8.38 1.12
CA ASP A 180 16.99 7.16 1.84
C ASP A 180 15.71 7.32 2.66
N LEU A 181 14.57 7.18 1.97
CA LEU A 181 13.25 7.14 2.58
C LEU A 181 13.20 5.78 3.30
N GLY A 182 13.54 5.80 4.59
CA GLY A 182 13.56 4.61 5.44
C GLY A 182 12.34 3.71 5.19
N ARG A 183 12.54 2.39 5.27
CA ARG A 183 11.59 1.30 4.96
C ARG A 183 10.23 1.75 4.40
N VAL A 184 10.24 2.27 3.19
CA VAL A 184 9.03 2.30 2.36
C VAL A 184 8.62 0.83 2.16
N GLU A 185 7.32 0.53 2.02
CA GLU A 185 6.94 -0.70 1.32
C GLU A 185 7.40 -0.55 -0.14
N THR A 186 8.72 -0.59 -0.37
CA THR A 186 9.38 -0.25 -1.63
C THR A 186 8.98 -1.27 -2.68
N TRP A 187 8.77 -0.76 -3.89
CA TRP A 187 8.74 -1.55 -5.11
C TRP A 187 10.01 -1.27 -5.89
N GLY A 188 10.62 -2.35 -6.37
CA GLY A 188 11.97 -2.37 -6.93
C GLY A 188 12.96 -2.64 -5.81
N GLY A 189 13.34 -3.92 -5.66
CA GLY A 189 14.66 -4.16 -5.09
C GLY A 189 15.68 -3.37 -5.91
N GLU A 190 16.81 -3.04 -5.30
CA GLU A 190 18.04 -2.98 -6.08
C GLU A 190 18.06 -4.19 -7.03
N PRO A 191 18.60 -4.08 -8.26
CA PRO A 191 18.80 -5.25 -9.10
C PRO A 191 19.71 -6.20 -8.32
N ASP A 192 19.09 -7.09 -7.56
CA ASP A 192 19.78 -8.11 -6.82
C ASP A 192 20.51 -8.89 -7.91
N GLU A 193 21.83 -8.91 -7.79
CA GLU A 193 22.78 -9.65 -8.60
C GLU A 193 22.55 -11.16 -8.40
N MET A 194 21.35 -11.62 -8.75
CA MET A 194 20.76 -12.91 -8.40
C MET A 194 19.97 -13.51 -9.57
N TYR A 195 20.18 -12.99 -10.78
CA TYR A 195 20.19 -13.83 -11.97
C TYR A 195 21.63 -13.93 -12.44
N GLY A 196 22.34 -14.92 -11.88
CA GLY A 196 23.52 -15.45 -12.53
C GLY A 196 23.19 -15.74 -13.99
N ASP A 197 24.07 -15.26 -14.84
CA ASP A 197 23.99 -15.29 -16.30
C ASP A 197 23.36 -16.60 -16.83
N VAL A 198 22.12 -16.51 -17.32
CA VAL A 198 21.40 -17.66 -17.91
C VAL A 198 22.06 -18.10 -19.22
N SER A 199 23.09 -17.37 -19.70
CA SER A 199 23.93 -17.73 -20.84
C SER A 199 24.85 -18.94 -20.58
N GLU A 200 25.13 -19.28 -19.31
CA GLU A 200 25.99 -20.43 -18.98
C GLU A 200 25.24 -21.78 -18.94
N LEU A 201 23.90 -21.77 -18.94
CA LEU A 201 23.08 -23.01 -18.99
C LEU A 201 22.78 -23.49 -20.42
N LEU A 202 23.22 -22.77 -21.45
CA LEU A 202 22.99 -23.12 -22.86
C LEU A 202 24.26 -23.48 -23.64
N ASN A 203 25.43 -23.48 -23.00
CA ASN A 203 26.70 -23.83 -23.63
C ASN A 203 27.44 -24.90 -22.81
N GLY A 204 26.90 -26.11 -22.79
CA GLY A 204 27.54 -27.26 -22.15
C GLY A 204 27.16 -28.56 -22.85
N ASP A 205 28.10 -29.06 -23.65
CA ASP A 205 28.26 -30.45 -24.10
C ASP A 205 27.34 -31.01 -25.20
N GLY A 206 27.68 -30.64 -26.43
CA GLY A 206 27.54 -31.48 -27.62
C GLY A 206 28.90 -31.98 -28.10
N SER A 207 29.49 -32.95 -27.39
CA SER A 207 30.58 -33.78 -27.92
C SER A 207 30.28 -35.25 -27.65
N MET A 208 29.73 -35.92 -28.68
CA MET A 208 30.07 -37.28 -29.13
C MET A 208 29.67 -37.41 -30.60
#